data_AF-A0A3G8ZJ70-F1
#
_entry.id   AF-A0A3G8ZJ70-F1
#
_cell.length_a   1.000
_cell.length_b   1.000
_cell.length_c   1.000
_cell.angle_alpha   90.00
_cell.angle_beta   90.00
_cell.angle_gamma   90.00
#
_symmetry.space_group_name_H-M   'P 1'
#
loop_
_entity.id
_entity.type
_entity.pdbx_description
1 polymer ?
#
loop_
_entity_poly.entity_id
_entity_poly.type
_entity_poly.pdbx_seq_one_letter_code
_entity_poly.pdbx_strand_id
1 'polypeptide(L)'
;MALTVLEIAVVEIIVPWTALRMILLVLGVYGLLIMAGFVAANRTRPHILTSDSLLLRCGLLADVAVPINQVTSVSVGLRRAGYGPIIVGDTLTLGVAGSVHVALNLSAPFPIRAGKVVGEVRTILFAADESAVAARLIRSQLPDA
;
A
#
# COMPACT_ATOMS: atom_id res chain seq x y z
N MET A 1 -0.03 -0.59 -16.90
CA MET A 1 0.08 -1.85 -17.66
C MET A 1 -0.35 -1.66 -19.12
N ALA A 2 -1.60 -1.27 -19.41
CA ALA A 2 -2.04 -1.11 -20.80
C ALA A 2 -1.30 0.01 -21.58
N LEU A 3 -1.02 1.14 -20.92
CA LEU A 3 -0.31 2.27 -21.54
C LEU A 3 1.13 1.92 -21.94
N THR A 4 1.85 1.17 -21.08
CA THR A 4 3.22 0.73 -21.37
C THR A 4 3.29 -0.25 -22.52
N VAL A 5 2.28 -1.12 -22.67
CA VAL A 5 2.18 -2.03 -23.83
C VAL A 5 1.94 -1.25 -25.13
N LEU A 6 1.08 -0.23 -25.07
CA LEU A 6 0.80 0.65 -26.22
C LEU A 6 2.03 1.47 -26.63
N GLU A 7 2.76 2.01 -25.66
CA GLU A 7 3.97 2.81 -25.88
C GLU A 7 5.07 1.99 -26.58
N ILE A 8 5.30 0.74 -26.13
CA ILE A 8 6.24 -0.17 -26.78
C ILE A 8 5.83 -0.45 -28.23
N ALA A 9 4.55 -0.74 -28.48
CA ALA A 9 4.04 -1.04 -29.83
C ALA A 9 4.16 0.17 -30.79
N VAL A 10 3.88 1.38 -30.30
CA VAL A 10 4.02 2.61 -31.09
C VAL A 10 5.48 2.87 -31.44
N VAL A 11 6.41 2.67 -30.50
CA VAL A 11 7.83 2.84 -30.80
C VAL A 11 8.33 1.76 -31.76
N GLU A 12 7.78 0.54 -31.71
CA GLU A 12 8.08 -0.53 -32.66
C GLU A 12 7.72 -0.17 -34.11
N ILE A 13 6.63 0.59 -34.29
CA ILE A 13 6.13 1.03 -35.60
C ILE A 13 6.90 2.25 -36.11
N ILE A 14 7.38 3.12 -35.22
CA ILE A 14 7.99 4.42 -35.58
C ILE A 14 9.52 4.34 -35.72
N VAL A 15 10.20 3.43 -35.03
CA VAL A 15 11.67 3.37 -35.00
C VAL A 15 12.22 2.39 -36.07
N PRO A 16 12.89 2.88 -37.12
CA PRO A 16 13.40 2.01 -38.19
C PRO A 16 14.67 1.22 -37.80
N TRP A 17 15.21 1.45 -36.60
CA TRP A 17 16.47 0.88 -36.13
C TRP A 17 16.20 -0.35 -35.28
N THR A 18 16.42 -1.55 -35.84
CA THR A 18 16.19 -2.85 -35.18
C THR A 18 16.85 -2.94 -33.80
N ALA A 19 18.05 -2.37 -33.63
CA ALA A 19 18.75 -2.37 -32.35
C ALA A 19 17.99 -1.59 -31.26
N LEU A 20 17.47 -0.40 -31.58
CA LEU A 20 16.71 0.42 -30.64
C LEU A 20 15.38 -0.24 -30.26
N ARG A 21 14.72 -0.88 -31.23
CA ARG A 21 13.52 -1.69 -30.98
C ARG A 21 13.77 -2.80 -29.97
N MET A 22 14.86 -3.57 -30.14
CA MET A 22 15.19 -4.67 -29.21
C MET A 22 15.50 -4.14 -27.81
N ILE A 23 16.21 -3.02 -27.68
CA ILE A 23 16.49 -2.39 -26.39
C ILE A 23 15.20 -2.01 -25.67
N LEU A 24 14.26 -1.39 -26.39
CA LEU A 24 12.98 -0.98 -25.81
C LEU A 24 12.08 -2.15 -25.46
N LEU A 25 12.09 -3.22 -26.27
CA LEU A 25 11.38 -4.46 -25.95
C LEU A 25 11.93 -5.06 -24.65
N VAL A 26 13.26 -5.16 -24.50
CA VAL A 26 13.89 -5.67 -23.29
C VAL A 26 13.55 -4.79 -22.08
N LEU A 27 13.61 -3.46 -22.23
CA LEU A 27 13.27 -2.53 -21.16
C LEU A 27 11.79 -2.63 -20.76
N GLY A 28 10.90 -2.80 -21.74
CA GLY A 28 9.48 -3.00 -21.52
C GLY A 28 9.15 -4.30 -20.78
N VAL A 29 9.75 -5.42 -21.19
CA VAL A 29 9.63 -6.71 -20.50
C VAL A 29 10.19 -6.61 -19.08
N TYR A 30 11.33 -5.97 -18.91
CA TYR A 30 11.94 -5.76 -17.60
C TYR A 30 11.04 -4.92 -16.67
N GLY A 31 10.47 -3.83 -17.19
CA GLY A 31 9.50 -3.02 -16.44
C GLY A 31 8.24 -3.81 -16.05
N LEU A 32 7.74 -4.68 -16.94
CA LEU A 32 6.60 -5.55 -16.64
C LEU A 32 6.93 -6.54 -15.51
N LEU A 33 8.13 -7.13 -15.53
CA LEU A 33 8.60 -8.03 -14.46
C LEU A 33 8.70 -7.30 -13.11
N ILE A 34 9.23 -6.07 -13.09
CA ILE A 34 9.27 -5.25 -11.87
C ILE A 34 7.86 -4.98 -11.34
N MET A 35 6.92 -4.59 -12.20
CA MET A 35 5.55 -4.32 -11.80
C MET A 35 4.83 -5.57 -11.31
N ALA A 36 5.03 -6.72 -11.97
CA ALA A 36 4.50 -8.00 -11.52
C ALA A 36 5.06 -8.39 -10.14
N GLY A 37 6.36 -8.19 -9.91
CA GLY A 37 7.00 -8.38 -8.61
C GLY A 37 6.39 -7.48 -7.53
N PHE A 38 6.12 -6.22 -7.85
CA PHE A 38 5.45 -5.30 -6.92
C PHE A 38 4.02 -5.73 -6.58
N VAL A 39 3.22 -6.14 -7.56
CA VAL A 39 1.86 -6.64 -7.32
C VAL A 39 1.89 -7.93 -6.49
N ALA A 40 2.79 -8.85 -6.83
CA ALA A 40 2.97 -10.10 -6.10
C ALA A 40 3.37 -9.85 -4.63
N ALA A 41 4.27 -8.91 -4.38
CA ALA A 41 4.67 -8.51 -3.03
C ALA A 41 3.49 -8.04 -2.17
N ASN A 42 2.58 -7.24 -2.73
CA ASN A 42 1.40 -6.76 -2.00
C ASN A 42 0.37 -7.89 -1.77
N ARG A 43 0.19 -8.80 -2.74
CA ARG A 43 -0.77 -9.90 -2.60
C ARG A 43 -0.31 -11.03 -1.69
N THR A 44 0.98 -11.37 -1.71
CA THR A 44 1.54 -12.46 -0.89
C THR A 44 1.73 -12.09 0.58
N ARG A 45 1.61 -10.80 0.91
CA ARG A 45 1.75 -10.27 2.27
C ARG A 45 0.49 -9.51 2.66
N PRO A 46 -0.65 -10.20 2.84
CA PRO A 46 -1.88 -9.56 3.25
C PRO A 46 -1.75 -8.97 4.65
N HIS A 47 -2.64 -8.02 4.97
CA HIS A 47 -2.83 -7.58 6.34
C HIS A 47 -3.35 -8.72 7.19
N ILE A 48 -2.88 -8.80 8.43
CA ILE A 48 -3.28 -9.86 9.36
C ILE A 48 -3.99 -9.20 10.53
N LEU A 49 -5.23 -9.61 10.76
CA LEU A 49 -5.98 -9.25 11.96
C LEU A 49 -5.94 -10.45 12.91
N THR A 50 -5.31 -10.26 14.06
CA THR A 50 -5.27 -11.21 15.18
C THR A 50 -6.10 -10.65 16.33
N SER A 51 -6.55 -11.51 17.24
CA SER A 51 -7.35 -11.11 18.43
C SER A 51 -6.74 -9.97 19.24
N ASP A 52 -5.41 -9.86 19.28
CA ASP A 52 -4.70 -8.84 20.07
C ASP A 52 -4.09 -7.72 19.23
N SER A 53 -3.88 -7.93 17.93
CA SER A 53 -3.12 -7.00 17.10
C SER A 53 -3.51 -7.02 15.62
N LEU A 54 -3.46 -5.83 15.02
CA LEU A 54 -3.60 -5.59 13.60
C LEU A 54 -2.21 -5.36 13.00
N LEU A 55 -1.78 -6.28 12.15
CA LEU A 55 -0.52 -6.20 11.42
C LEU A 55 -0.77 -5.67 10.01
N LEU A 56 -0.49 -4.38 9.83
CA LEU A 56 -0.59 -3.67 8.57
C LEU A 56 0.70 -3.86 7.78
N ARG A 57 0.57 -4.20 6.49
CA ARG A 57 1.70 -4.51 5.61
C ARG A 57 1.60 -3.71 4.32
N CYS A 58 2.66 -3.00 3.96
CA CYS A 58 2.75 -2.29 2.70
C CYS A 58 3.70 -3.04 1.75
N GLY A 59 3.29 -4.21 1.26
CA GLY A 59 4.11 -5.05 0.39
C GLY A 59 5.49 -5.37 0.98
N LEU A 60 6.56 -4.94 0.30
CA LEU A 60 7.94 -5.08 0.78
C LEU A 60 8.46 -3.83 1.51
N LEU A 61 7.65 -2.78 1.64
CA LEU A 61 8.11 -1.45 2.07
C LEU A 61 8.02 -1.27 3.58
N ALA A 62 7.01 -1.86 4.23
CA ALA A 62 6.82 -1.74 5.68
C ALA A 62 5.90 -2.81 6.24
N ASP A 63 6.16 -3.18 7.49
CA ASP A 63 5.25 -3.93 8.36
C ASP A 63 5.05 -3.09 9.64
N VAL A 64 3.81 -2.92 10.07
CA VAL A 64 3.43 -2.14 11.27
C VAL A 64 2.45 -2.96 12.09
N ALA A 65 2.81 -3.27 13.33
CA ALA A 65 1.92 -3.93 14.27
C ALA A 65 1.27 -2.89 15.19
N VAL A 66 -0.06 -2.91 15.24
CA VAL A 66 -0.85 -2.02 16.10
C VAL A 66 -1.73 -2.89 17.00
N PRO A 67 -1.58 -2.81 18.33
CA PRO A 67 -2.48 -3.50 19.25
C PRO A 67 -3.93 -3.06 19.06
N ILE A 68 -4.88 -4.00 19.07
CA ILE A 68 -6.30 -3.68 18.80
C ILE A 68 -6.88 -2.75 19.88
N ASN A 69 -6.38 -2.85 21.12
CA ASN A 69 -6.78 -2.01 22.26
C ASN A 69 -6.37 -0.52 22.09
N GLN A 70 -5.46 -0.21 21.17
CA GLN A 70 -5.09 1.16 20.83
C GLN A 70 -6.01 1.75 19.77
N VAL A 71 -6.82 0.95 19.07
CA VAL A 71 -7.68 1.43 17.99
C VAL A 71 -9.00 1.92 18.57
N THR A 72 -9.33 3.19 18.33
CA THR A 72 -10.58 3.81 18.79
C THR A 72 -11.67 3.74 17.74
N SER A 73 -11.31 3.93 16.46
CA SER A 73 -12.30 3.89 15.38
C SER A 73 -11.68 3.53 14.05
N VAL A 74 -12.52 2.95 13.19
CA VAL A 74 -12.21 2.63 11.80
C VAL A 74 -13.24 3.25 10.87
N SER A 75 -12.75 3.93 9.84
CA SER A 75 -13.57 4.53 8.78
C SER A 75 -13.04 4.16 7.40
N VAL A 76 -13.95 4.11 6.43
CA VAL A 76 -13.63 3.81 5.03
C VAL A 76 -13.77 5.08 4.22
N GLY A 77 -12.79 5.36 3.36
CA GLY A 77 -12.80 6.49 2.46
C GLY A 77 -11.56 6.51 1.57
N LEU A 78 -11.77 6.71 0.27
CA LEU A 78 -10.68 6.86 -0.69
C LEU A 78 -9.98 8.19 -0.42
N ARG A 79 -8.67 8.14 -0.16
CA ARG A 79 -7.80 9.31 -0.05
C ARG A 79 -6.58 9.11 -0.94
N ARG A 80 -6.14 10.18 -1.57
CA ARG A 80 -4.84 10.20 -2.24
C ARG A 80 -3.73 10.22 -1.20
N ALA A 81 -2.69 9.46 -1.49
CA ALA A 81 -1.57 9.21 -0.61
C ALA A 81 -0.27 9.18 -1.42
N GLY A 82 0.86 9.38 -0.74
CA GLY A 82 2.14 9.01 -1.33
C GLY A 82 2.28 7.48 -1.44
N TYR A 83 3.32 7.04 -2.12
CA TYR A 83 3.64 5.62 -2.25
C TYR A 83 4.50 5.16 -1.06
N GLY A 84 4.12 4.05 -0.44
CA GLY A 84 4.84 3.49 0.70
C GLY A 84 4.52 4.17 2.04
N PRO A 85 5.31 3.90 3.09
CA PRO A 85 5.14 4.50 4.40
C PRO A 85 5.61 5.95 4.42
N ILE A 86 4.74 6.88 4.83
CA ILE A 86 5.05 8.30 5.00
C ILE A 86 4.32 8.81 6.23
N ILE A 87 5.01 9.57 7.08
CA ILE A 87 4.37 10.31 8.18
C ILE A 87 4.19 11.76 7.73
N VAL A 88 2.97 12.28 7.84
CA VAL A 88 2.64 13.69 7.65
C VAL A 88 1.92 14.16 8.90
N GLY A 89 2.57 15.03 9.69
CA GLY A 89 2.07 15.41 11.01
C GLY A 89 1.99 14.19 11.94
N ASP A 90 0.80 13.88 12.43
CA ASP A 90 0.50 12.73 13.30
C ASP A 90 -0.16 11.56 12.54
N THR A 91 -0.10 11.58 11.21
CA THR A 91 -0.77 10.60 10.36
C THR A 91 0.25 9.76 9.59
N LEU A 92 0.28 8.45 9.85
CA LEU A 92 0.98 7.48 9.03
C LEU A 92 0.12 7.13 7.82
N THR A 93 0.69 7.23 6.63
CA THR A 93 0.08 6.77 5.40
C THR A 93 0.85 5.58 4.86
N LEU A 94 0.16 4.46 4.65
CA LEU A 94 0.66 3.23 4.03
C LEU A 94 -0.01 3.10 2.65
N GLY A 95 0.46 3.93 1.70
CA GLY A 95 -0.15 4.02 0.39
C GLY A 95 0.35 2.94 -0.58
N VAL A 96 -0.58 2.27 -1.24
CA VAL A 96 -0.29 1.36 -2.35
C VAL A 96 -0.84 2.01 -3.62
N ALA A 97 0.03 2.12 -4.64
CA ALA A 97 -0.30 2.81 -5.90
C ALA A 97 -0.83 4.26 -5.74
N GLY A 98 -0.46 4.95 -4.65
CA GLY A 98 -0.83 6.35 -4.40
C GLY A 98 -2.23 6.55 -3.79
N SER A 99 -2.84 5.49 -3.27
CA SER A 99 -4.16 5.53 -2.64
C SER A 99 -4.19 4.80 -1.31
N VAL A 100 -5.08 5.25 -0.43
CA VAL A 100 -5.48 4.57 0.81
C VAL A 100 -7.00 4.58 0.92
N HIS A 101 -7.57 3.56 1.55
CA HIS A 101 -9.02 3.33 1.58
C HIS A 101 -9.58 3.22 3.00
N VAL A 102 -8.73 2.98 3.99
CA VAL A 102 -9.14 2.78 5.38
C VAL A 102 -8.33 3.72 6.27
N ALA A 103 -9.01 4.34 7.23
CA ALA A 103 -8.42 5.18 8.25
C ALA A 103 -8.71 4.59 9.64
N LEU A 104 -7.65 4.43 10.43
CA LEU A 104 -7.68 4.03 11.83
C LEU A 104 -7.28 5.20 12.69
N ASN A 105 -8.07 5.47 13.73
CA ASN A 105 -7.71 6.43 14.75
C ASN A 105 -7.30 5.68 16.01
N LEU A 106 -6.20 6.11 16.61
CA LEU A 106 -5.64 5.54 17.82
C LEU A 106 -6.05 6.36 19.05
N SER A 107 -6.13 5.70 20.20
CA SER A 107 -6.56 6.31 21.47
C SER A 107 -5.51 7.29 22.03
N ALA A 108 -4.23 6.97 21.83
CA ALA A 108 -3.09 7.81 22.19
C ALA A 108 -2.07 7.87 21.03
N PRO A 109 -1.15 8.85 21.02
CA PRO A 109 0.02 8.81 20.14
C PRO A 109 0.74 7.47 20.33
N PHE A 110 0.89 6.73 19.24
CA PHE A 110 1.50 5.40 19.26
C PHE A 110 2.80 5.42 18.46
N PRO A 111 3.92 4.95 19.03
CA PRO A 111 5.17 4.87 18.31
C PRO A 111 5.08 3.77 17.25
N ILE A 112 5.31 4.14 15.99
CA ILE A 112 5.33 3.21 14.87
C ILE A 112 6.69 3.22 14.19
N ARG A 113 7.05 2.05 13.67
CA ARG A 113 8.17 1.86 12.77
C ARG A 113 7.67 1.18 11.51
N ALA A 114 7.62 1.92 10.42
CA ALA A 114 7.18 1.47 9.11
C ALA A 114 8.39 1.49 8.16
N GLY A 115 9.15 0.39 8.13
CA GLY A 115 10.39 0.32 7.36
C GLY A 115 11.44 1.30 7.89
N LYS A 116 11.78 2.31 7.07
CA LYS A 116 12.71 3.40 7.44
C LYS A 116 12.04 4.56 8.17
N VAL A 117 10.71 4.61 8.17
CA VAL A 117 9.94 5.70 8.78
C VAL A 117 9.64 5.36 10.23
N VAL A 118 10.00 6.26 11.13
CA VAL A 118 9.81 6.12 12.58
C VAL A 118 9.19 7.42 13.10
N GLY A 119 8.19 7.29 13.96
CA GLY A 119 7.55 8.43 14.61
C GLY A 119 6.36 8.02 15.44
N GLU A 120 5.74 8.98 16.10
CA GLU A 120 4.48 8.78 16.82
C GLU A 120 3.32 9.28 15.98
N VAL A 121 2.26 8.47 15.90
CA VAL A 121 1.08 8.80 15.10
C VAL A 121 -0.20 8.54 15.88
N ARG A 122 -1.23 9.29 15.55
CA ARG A 122 -2.60 9.09 16.04
C ARG A 122 -3.51 8.51 14.98
N THR A 123 -3.16 8.69 13.71
CA THR A 123 -3.98 8.21 12.59
C THR A 123 -3.14 7.33 11.69
N ILE A 124 -3.69 6.21 11.26
CA ILE A 124 -3.08 5.33 10.27
C ILE A 124 -4.03 5.18 9.09
N LEU A 125 -3.58 5.62 7.93
CA LEU A 125 -4.26 5.44 6.65
C LEU A 125 -3.59 4.30 5.89
N PHE A 126 -4.35 3.31 5.42
CA PHE A 126 -3.79 2.20 4.66
C PHE A 126 -4.68 1.79 3.49
N ALA A 127 -4.04 1.18 2.48
CA ALA A 127 -4.72 0.62 1.33
C ALA A 127 -5.23 -0.79 1.64
N ALA A 128 -6.51 -1.05 1.38
CA ALA A 128 -7.10 -2.39 1.44
C ALA A 128 -7.93 -2.62 0.17
N ASP A 129 -7.81 -3.80 -0.43
CA ASP A 129 -8.58 -4.17 -1.63
C ASP A 129 -10.09 -4.21 -1.31
N GLU A 130 -10.47 -4.87 -0.21
CA GLU A 130 -11.84 -4.92 0.29
C GLU A 130 -12.01 -4.05 1.54
N SER A 131 -11.90 -2.73 1.37
CA SER A 131 -11.90 -1.75 2.47
C SER A 131 -13.13 -1.81 3.38
N ALA A 132 -14.31 -2.06 2.83
CA ALA A 132 -15.55 -2.23 3.59
C ALA A 132 -15.53 -3.49 4.47
N VAL A 133 -15.04 -4.61 3.94
CA VAL A 133 -14.95 -5.88 4.67
C VAL A 133 -13.89 -5.77 5.76
N ALA A 134 -12.72 -5.21 5.44
CA ALA A 134 -11.66 -4.97 6.41
C ALA A 134 -12.14 -4.12 7.58
N ALA A 135 -12.82 -2.99 7.31
CA ALA A 135 -13.35 -2.13 8.35
C ALA A 135 -14.41 -2.84 9.22
N ARG A 136 -15.25 -3.69 8.62
CA ARG A 136 -16.24 -4.49 9.36
C ARG A 136 -15.58 -5.48 10.32
N LEU A 137 -14.55 -6.20 9.85
CA LEU A 137 -13.82 -7.17 10.66
C LEU A 137 -13.06 -6.51 11.80
N ILE A 138 -12.39 -5.39 11.53
CA ILE A 138 -11.71 -4.62 12.58
C ILE A 138 -12.72 -4.13 13.61
N ARG A 139 -13.86 -3.58 13.17
CA ARG A 139 -14.90 -3.08 14.07
C ARG A 139 -15.47 -4.16 14.97
N SER A 140 -15.62 -5.40 14.48
CA SER A 140 -16.09 -6.52 15.30
C SER A 140 -15.11 -6.98 16.38
N GLN A 141 -13.85 -6.56 16.32
CA GLN A 141 -12.83 -6.85 17.32
C GLN A 141 -12.47 -5.64 18.20
N LEU A 142 -13.08 -4.49 17.94
CA LEU A 142 -12.92 -3.36 18.84
C LEU A 142 -13.60 -3.72 20.16
N PRO A 143 -12.94 -3.49 21.32
CA PRO A 143 -13.62 -3.60 22.59
C PRO A 143 -14.79 -2.62 22.58
N ASP A 144 -16.00 -3.10 22.88
CA ASP A 144 -17.17 -2.25 23.08
C ASP A 144 -16.79 -1.17 24.10
N ALA A 145 -16.79 0.08 23.64
CA ALA A 145 -16.42 1.25 24.44
C ALA A 145 -17.39 1.48 25.61
#